data_AF-I6YKB9-F1
#
_entry.id   AF-I6YKB9-F1
#
_cell.length_a   1.000
_cell.length_b   1.000
_cell.length_c   1.000
_cell.angle_alpha   90.00
_cell.angle_beta   90.00
_cell.angle_gamma   90.00
#
_symmetry.space_group_name_H-M   'P 1'
#
loop_
_entity.id
_entity.type
_entity.pdbx_description
1 polymer ?
#
loop_
_entity_poly.entity_id
_entity_poly.type
_entity_poly.pdbx_seq_one_letter_code
_entity_poly.pdbx_strand_id
1 'polypeptide(L)'
;MMKKVLLFLTFAVIILMIVMALMKPDSTAHYDEVRRFVMNVVNTEMAQKQLPEEYAMQATMEASDKVNSYLRSRMRVDDYVIASVAMMRHQGGIYPVAVGIFGKVYVLVGEDQVRQLFLKGWSSSGRYEEMLKKMEKPEQSEKQIK
;
A
#
# COMPACT_ATOMS: atom_id res chain seq x y z
N MET A 1 19.72 6.51 -48.07
CA MET A 1 18.80 7.18 -47.10
C MET A 1 18.38 6.27 -45.96
N MET A 2 17.95 5.03 -46.23
CA MET A 2 17.42 4.10 -45.21
C MET A 2 18.36 3.83 -44.02
N LYS A 3 19.68 3.69 -44.25
CA LYS A 3 20.67 3.52 -43.16
C LYS A 3 20.75 4.73 -42.20
N LYS A 4 20.60 5.96 -42.72
CA LYS A 4 20.61 7.18 -41.90
C LYS A 4 19.34 7.29 -41.06
N VAL A 5 18.19 6.90 -41.63
CA VAL A 5 16.90 6.85 -40.94
C VAL A 5 16.93 5.78 -39.84
N LEU A 6 17.45 4.58 -40.13
CA LEU A 6 17.58 3.52 -39.14
C LEU A 6 18.48 3.96 -37.97
N LEU A 7 19.63 4.56 -38.27
CA LEU A 7 20.57 5.04 -37.25
C LEU A 7 19.97 6.16 -36.38
N PHE A 8 19.18 7.05 -36.99
CA PHE A 8 18.42 8.07 -36.28
C PHE A 8 17.34 7.46 -35.37
N LEU A 9 16.57 6.49 -35.84
CA LEU A 9 15.55 5.81 -35.04
C LEU A 9 16.16 5.05 -33.87
N THR A 10 17.26 4.34 -34.07
CA THR A 10 17.98 3.65 -32.99
C THR A 10 18.47 4.64 -31.94
N PHE A 11 19.04 5.77 -32.37
CA PHE A 11 19.50 6.83 -31.47
C PHE A 11 18.34 7.44 -30.67
N ALA A 12 17.19 7.68 -31.32
CA ALA A 12 16.00 8.20 -30.65
C ALA A 12 15.46 7.23 -29.59
N VAL A 13 15.45 5.92 -29.86
CA VAL A 13 15.02 4.89 -28.89
C VAL A 13 15.98 4.83 -27.71
N ILE A 14 17.29 4.94 -27.93
CA ILE A 14 18.28 4.95 -26.85
C ILE A 14 18.09 6.17 -25.94
N ILE A 15 17.91 7.37 -26.52
CA ILE A 15 17.62 8.57 -25.74
C ILE A 15 16.34 8.40 -24.92
N LEU A 16 15.29 7.85 -25.52
CA LEU A 16 14.02 7.63 -24.81
C LEU A 16 14.20 6.68 -23.62
N MET A 17 14.96 5.59 -23.79
CA MET A 17 15.25 4.67 -22.69
C MET A 17 16.06 5.34 -21.57
N ILE A 18 17.02 6.20 -21.91
CA ILE A 18 17.79 6.98 -20.92
C ILE A 18 16.86 7.92 -20.15
N VAL A 19 16.00 8.67 -20.84
CA VAL A 19 15.04 9.58 -20.19
C VAL A 19 14.10 8.81 -19.27
N MET A 20 13.53 7.69 -19.72
CA MET A 20 12.66 6.86 -18.88
C MET A 20 13.39 6.27 -17.67
N ALA A 21 14.66 5.88 -17.82
CA ALA A 21 15.47 5.37 -16.71
C ALA A 21 15.75 6.47 -15.66
N LEU A 22 15.84 7.73 -16.08
CA LEU A 22 16.03 8.88 -15.19
C LEU A 22 14.71 9.35 -14.53
N MET A 23 13.56 9.05 -15.12
CA MET A 23 12.24 9.29 -14.52
C MET A 23 11.93 8.22 -13.47
N LYS A 24 12.67 8.19 -12.36
CA LYS A 24 12.35 7.31 -11.24
C LYS A 24 11.20 7.89 -10.40
N PRO A 25 10.25 7.06 -9.95
CA PRO A 25 9.18 7.52 -9.06
C PRO A 25 9.75 7.85 -7.67
N ASP A 26 9.21 8.90 -7.07
CA ASP A 26 9.62 9.38 -5.75
C ASP A 26 8.98 8.58 -4.61
N SER A 27 9.35 8.91 -3.36
CA SER A 27 8.84 8.21 -2.18
C SER A 27 7.32 8.32 -2.01
N THR A 28 6.71 9.40 -2.51
CA THR A 28 5.27 9.63 -2.41
C THR A 28 4.52 8.69 -3.35
N ALA A 29 4.99 8.54 -4.59
CA ALA A 29 4.44 7.59 -5.55
C ALA A 29 4.50 6.15 -5.03
N HIS A 30 5.60 5.77 -4.37
CA HIS A 30 5.72 4.47 -3.70
C HIS A 30 4.70 4.29 -2.58
N TYR A 31 4.54 5.30 -1.73
CA TYR A 31 3.61 5.27 -0.62
C TYR A 31 2.16 5.15 -1.09
N ASP A 32 1.77 5.94 -2.08
CA ASP A 32 0.40 5.96 -2.58
C ASP A 32 0.03 4.63 -3.24
N GLU A 33 0.93 4.03 -4.01
CA GLU A 33 0.67 2.76 -4.68
C GLU A 33 0.56 1.60 -3.69
N VAL A 34 1.49 1.53 -2.72
CA VAL A 34 1.44 0.51 -1.66
C VAL A 34 0.19 0.71 -0.78
N ARG A 35 -0.13 1.95 -0.41
CA ARG A 35 -1.34 2.27 0.36
C ARG A 35 -2.59 1.85 -0.40
N ARG A 36 -2.68 2.18 -1.70
CA ARG A 36 -3.82 1.81 -2.53
C ARG A 36 -4.00 0.30 -2.59
N PHE A 37 -2.92 -0.44 -2.79
CA PHE A 37 -2.95 -1.90 -2.80
C PHE A 37 -3.43 -2.46 -1.45
N VAL A 38 -2.86 -2.01 -0.34
CA VAL A 38 -3.26 -2.45 1.01
C VAL A 38 -4.72 -2.10 1.31
N MET A 39 -5.15 -0.89 0.98
CA MET A 39 -6.54 -0.45 1.20
C MET A 39 -7.54 -1.23 0.35
N ASN A 40 -7.18 -1.63 -0.87
CA ASN A 40 -8.03 -2.51 -1.67
C ASN A 40 -8.26 -3.85 -0.96
N VAL A 41 -7.20 -4.49 -0.45
CA VAL A 41 -7.32 -5.74 0.31
C VAL A 41 -8.20 -5.55 1.54
N VAL A 42 -7.95 -4.50 2.33
CA VAL A 42 -8.76 -4.18 3.51
C VAL A 42 -10.23 -3.98 3.15
N ASN A 43 -10.52 -3.18 2.12
CA ASN A 43 -11.89 -2.88 1.72
C ASN A 43 -12.62 -4.15 1.24
N THR A 44 -11.94 -5.04 0.52
CA THR A 44 -12.50 -6.33 0.11
C THR A 44 -12.86 -7.20 1.32
N GLU A 45 -11.98 -7.27 2.32
CA GLU A 45 -12.24 -8.03 3.56
C GLU A 45 -13.40 -7.43 4.36
N MET A 46 -13.48 -6.10 4.46
CA MET A 46 -14.56 -5.41 5.17
C MET A 46 -15.90 -5.57 4.45
N ALA A 47 -15.91 -5.52 3.11
CA ALA A 47 -17.12 -5.76 2.32
C ALA A 47 -17.67 -7.18 2.50
N GLN A 48 -16.80 -8.18 2.68
CA GLN A 48 -17.22 -9.55 2.96
C GLN A 48 -17.91 -9.72 4.32
N LYS A 49 -17.67 -8.81 5.28
CA LYS A 49 -18.22 -8.91 6.64
C LYS A 49 -19.66 -8.40 6.81
N GLN A 50 -20.29 -7.91 5.74
CA GLN A 50 -21.71 -7.45 5.74
C GLN A 50 -22.03 -6.52 6.93
N LEU A 51 -21.14 -5.58 7.24
CA LEU A 51 -21.38 -4.59 8.28
C LEU A 51 -22.49 -3.62 7.85
N PRO A 52 -23.34 -3.12 8.77
CA PRO A 52 -24.25 -2.03 8.47
C PRO A 52 -23.47 -0.79 8.01
N GLU A 53 -24.04 -0.01 7.07
CA GLU A 53 -23.37 1.06 6.34
C GLU A 53 -22.65 2.09 7.24
N GLU A 54 -23.29 2.47 8.35
CA GLU A 54 -22.75 3.42 9.33
C GLU A 54 -21.46 2.90 10.00
N TYR A 55 -21.39 1.61 10.30
CA TYR A 55 -20.21 0.97 10.88
C TYR A 55 -19.13 0.66 9.85
N ALA A 56 -19.54 0.34 8.61
CA ALA A 56 -18.61 0.10 7.50
C ALA A 56 -17.76 1.35 7.20
N MET A 57 -18.37 2.54 7.22
CA MET A 57 -17.67 3.80 7.02
C MET A 57 -16.66 4.08 8.15
N GLN A 58 -17.08 3.95 9.41
CA GLN A 58 -16.19 4.19 10.56
C GLN A 58 -15.02 3.22 10.59
N ALA A 59 -15.27 1.93 10.33
CA ALA A 59 -14.24 0.92 10.34
C ALA A 59 -13.23 1.09 9.18
N THR A 60 -13.69 1.56 8.02
CA THR A 60 -12.82 1.89 6.86
C THR A 60 -11.94 3.11 7.15
N MET A 61 -12.48 4.14 7.81
CA MET A 61 -11.69 5.31 8.24
C MET A 61 -10.57 4.90 9.22
N GLU A 62 -10.91 4.12 10.25
CA GLU A 62 -9.90 3.63 11.20
C GLU A 62 -8.86 2.74 10.51
N ALA A 63 -9.28 1.94 9.52
CA ALA A 63 -8.38 1.16 8.69
C ALA A 63 -7.37 2.03 7.94
N SER A 64 -7.87 3.06 7.27
CA SER A 64 -7.06 3.99 6.49
C SER A 64 -6.03 4.68 7.37
N ASP A 65 -6.42 5.13 8.57
CA ASP A 65 -5.51 5.81 9.49
C ASP A 65 -4.41 4.88 10.03
N LYS A 66 -4.74 3.63 10.34
CA LYS A 66 -3.75 2.63 10.76
C LYS A 66 -2.82 2.23 9.64
N VAL A 67 -3.34 1.95 8.45
CA VAL A 67 -2.52 1.66 7.27
C VAL A 67 -1.57 2.83 7.02
N ASN A 68 -2.08 4.06 7.09
CA ASN A 68 -1.25 5.25 6.93
C ASN A 68 -0.14 5.34 7.98
N SER A 69 -0.48 5.21 9.26
CA SER A 69 0.48 5.26 10.37
C SER A 69 1.53 4.16 10.27
N TYR A 70 1.11 2.95 9.92
CA TYR A 70 1.99 1.81 9.75
C TYR A 70 2.96 2.01 8.58
N LEU A 71 2.45 2.40 7.41
CA LEU A 71 3.28 2.66 6.24
C LEU A 71 4.27 3.80 6.51
N ARG A 72 3.84 4.91 7.11
CA ARG A 72 4.73 6.05 7.42
C ARG A 72 5.84 5.70 8.40
N SER A 73 5.58 4.81 9.35
CA SER A 73 6.56 4.45 10.40
C SER A 73 7.48 3.29 10.01
N ARG A 74 7.08 2.46 9.05
CA ARG A 74 7.78 1.20 8.72
C ARG A 74 8.31 1.15 7.29
N MET A 75 7.78 1.96 6.38
CA MET A 75 8.22 1.99 5.00
C MET A 75 9.29 3.07 4.79
N ARG A 76 10.32 2.72 4.05
CA ARG A 76 11.32 3.65 3.53
C ARG A 76 11.50 3.39 2.04
N VAL A 77 11.96 4.37 1.30
CA VAL A 77 12.29 4.21 -0.13
C VAL A 77 13.78 4.40 -0.29
N ASP A 78 14.43 3.34 -0.77
CA ASP A 78 15.86 3.32 -1.04
C ASP A 78 16.04 3.65 -2.54
N ASP A 79 16.81 4.71 -2.81
CA ASP A 79 17.01 5.25 -4.15
C ASP A 79 18.24 4.67 -4.84
N TYR A 80 18.08 4.21 -6.07
CA TYR A 80 19.14 3.73 -6.95
C TYR A 80 19.20 4.55 -8.24
N VAL A 81 20.21 4.29 -9.07
CA VAL A 81 20.50 5.08 -10.29
C VAL A 81 19.36 5.05 -11.30
N ILE A 82 18.73 3.87 -11.50
CA ILE A 82 17.68 3.64 -12.50
C ILE A 82 16.38 3.09 -11.89
N ALA A 83 16.35 2.98 -10.57
CA ALA A 83 15.24 2.38 -9.84
C ALA A 83 15.11 2.98 -8.45
N SER A 84 13.94 2.85 -7.83
CA SER A 84 13.72 3.12 -6.41
C SER A 84 13.00 1.92 -5.79
N VAL A 85 13.33 1.54 -4.55
CA VAL A 85 12.76 0.34 -3.92
C VAL A 85 12.12 0.73 -2.60
N ALA A 86 10.82 0.50 -2.46
CA ALA A 86 10.15 0.61 -1.18
C ALA A 86 10.48 -0.62 -0.33
N MET A 87 11.08 -0.38 0.84
CA MET A 87 11.44 -1.38 1.82
C MET A 87 10.54 -1.23 3.04
N MET A 88 10.04 -2.34 3.58
CA MET A 88 9.20 -2.36 4.77
C MET A 88 9.87 -3.11 5.91
N ARG A 89 9.89 -2.47 7.09
CA ARG A 89 10.35 -3.10 8.32
C ARG A 89 9.21 -3.88 9.00
N HIS A 90 9.34 -5.20 9.12
CA HIS A 90 8.37 -6.04 9.81
C HIS A 90 9.07 -7.19 10.56
N GLN A 91 8.63 -7.48 11.79
CA GLN A 91 9.16 -8.58 12.63
C GLN A 91 10.70 -8.66 12.70
N GLY A 92 11.37 -7.51 12.83
CA GLY A 92 12.83 -7.45 12.91
C GLY A 92 13.56 -7.59 11.56
N GLY A 93 12.86 -7.91 10.47
CA GLY A 93 13.39 -7.94 9.11
C GLY A 93 13.04 -6.69 8.30
N ILE A 94 13.74 -6.52 7.16
CA ILE A 94 13.48 -5.49 6.14
C ILE A 94 13.26 -6.23 4.82
N TYR A 95 12.13 -5.98 4.17
CA TYR A 95 11.73 -6.68 2.95
C TYR A 95 11.32 -5.68 1.86
N PRO A 96 11.66 -5.93 0.59
CA PRO A 96 11.19 -5.10 -0.52
C PRO A 96 9.68 -5.32 -0.72
N VAL A 97 8.92 -4.24 -0.78
CA VAL A 97 7.45 -4.26 -0.93
C VAL A 97 6.96 -3.61 -2.22
N ALA A 98 7.76 -2.72 -2.81
CA ALA A 98 7.50 -2.19 -4.14
C ALA A 98 8.81 -1.81 -4.84
N VAL A 99 8.79 -1.80 -6.16
CA VAL A 99 9.90 -1.35 -7.01
C VAL A 99 9.40 -0.30 -8.00
N GLY A 100 10.18 0.76 -8.15
CA GLY A 100 9.93 1.90 -8.99
C GLY A 100 10.91 1.88 -10.15
N ILE A 101 10.44 1.72 -11.38
CA ILE A 101 11.23 1.74 -12.60
C ILE A 101 10.43 2.41 -13.72
N PHE A 102 11.10 3.13 -14.62
CA PHE A 102 10.46 3.76 -15.78
C PHE A 102 9.22 4.61 -15.44
N GLY A 103 9.29 5.37 -14.35
CA GLY A 103 8.21 6.25 -13.89
C GLY A 103 7.01 5.53 -13.26
N LYS A 104 7.09 4.21 -13.05
CA LYS A 104 6.00 3.41 -12.47
C LYS A 104 6.44 2.65 -11.24
N VAL A 105 5.52 2.53 -10.28
CA VAL A 105 5.68 1.71 -9.08
C VAL A 105 4.96 0.38 -9.29
N TYR A 106 5.62 -0.71 -8.92
CA TYR A 106 5.12 -2.07 -8.98
C TYR A 106 5.16 -2.65 -7.57
N VAL A 107 4.00 -3.00 -7.02
CA VAL A 107 3.90 -3.65 -5.71
C VAL A 107 4.37 -5.10 -5.85
N LEU A 108 5.29 -5.50 -4.97
CA LEU A 108 5.93 -6.83 -4.97
C LEU A 108 5.28 -7.81 -3.98
N VAL A 109 4.50 -7.29 -3.04
CA VAL A 109 3.76 -8.10 -2.06
C VAL A 109 2.42 -8.55 -2.63
N GLY A 110 2.06 -9.81 -2.38
CA GLY A 110 0.74 -10.34 -2.70
C GLY A 110 -0.30 -10.02 -1.62
N GLU A 111 -1.58 -10.23 -1.94
CA GLU A 111 -2.69 -10.00 -1.01
C GLU A 111 -2.54 -10.80 0.29
N ASP A 112 -2.11 -12.07 0.22
CA ASP A 112 -1.91 -12.91 1.41
C ASP A 112 -0.82 -12.38 2.35
N GLN A 113 0.21 -11.76 1.80
CA GLN A 113 1.25 -11.11 2.59
C GLN A 113 0.68 -9.86 3.25
N VAL A 114 -0.14 -9.07 2.55
CA VAL A 114 -0.86 -7.94 3.14
C VAL A 114 -1.77 -8.40 4.28
N ARG A 115 -2.51 -9.50 4.10
CA ARG A 115 -3.34 -10.09 5.16
C ARG A 115 -2.50 -10.45 6.40
N GLN A 116 -1.32 -11.04 6.21
CA GLN A 116 -0.45 -11.40 7.32
C GLN A 116 0.23 -10.19 7.99
N LEU A 117 0.71 -9.23 7.20
CA LEU A 117 1.46 -8.07 7.68
C LEU A 117 0.55 -7.03 8.37
N PHE A 118 -0.64 -6.80 7.81
CA PHE A 118 -1.54 -5.75 8.23
C PHE A 118 -2.74 -6.27 9.00
N LEU A 119 -3.41 -7.33 8.54
CA LEU A 119 -4.65 -7.81 9.19
C LEU A 119 -4.38 -8.70 10.41
N LYS A 120 -3.39 -9.60 10.38
CA LYS A 120 -2.99 -10.36 11.58
C LYS A 120 -2.36 -9.46 12.64
N GLY A 121 -1.55 -8.47 12.24
CA GLY A 121 -1.05 -7.44 13.14
C GLY A 121 -2.18 -6.65 13.80
N TRP A 122 -3.21 -6.28 13.04
CA TRP A 122 -4.40 -5.60 13.55
C TRP A 122 -5.26 -6.50 14.45
N SER A 123 -5.54 -7.75 14.08
CA SER A 123 -6.27 -8.72 14.89
C SER A 123 -5.60 -9.00 16.24
N SER A 124 -4.26 -9.09 16.26
CA SER A 124 -3.48 -9.34 17.49
C SER A 124 -3.54 -8.21 18.51
N SER A 125 -3.98 -7.01 18.12
CA SER A 125 -4.08 -5.86 19.04
C SER A 125 -5.25 -5.94 20.01
N GLY A 126 -6.09 -6.99 19.96
CA GLY A 126 -7.32 -7.14 20.75
C GLY A 126 -8.43 -6.15 20.34
N ARG A 127 -8.06 -4.99 19.80
CA ARG A 127 -8.95 -3.90 19.41
C ARG A 127 -9.77 -4.17 18.17
N TYR A 128 -9.34 -5.06 17.27
CA TYR A 128 -10.19 -5.47 16.14
C TYR A 128 -11.35 -6.34 16.61
N GLU A 129 -11.09 -7.29 17.50
CA GLU A 129 -12.16 -8.06 18.15
C GLU A 129 -13.01 -7.17 19.07
N GLU A 130 -12.41 -6.16 19.71
CA GLU A 130 -13.14 -5.18 20.51
C GLU A 130 -14.03 -4.26 19.66
N MET A 131 -13.53 -3.80 18.50
CA MET A 131 -14.31 -3.11 17.47
C MET A 131 -15.46 -3.97 16.98
N LEU A 132 -15.17 -5.21 16.58
CA LEU A 132 -16.19 -6.14 16.10
C LEU A 132 -17.22 -6.44 17.21
N LYS A 133 -16.79 -6.66 18.46
CA LYS A 133 -17.70 -6.83 19.61
C LYS A 133 -18.54 -5.59 19.91
N LYS A 134 -17.99 -4.38 19.77
CA LYS A 134 -18.73 -3.13 19.93
C LYS A 134 -19.75 -2.93 18.79
N MET A 135 -19.43 -3.38 17.58
CA MET A 135 -20.33 -3.39 16.43
C MET A 135 -21.40 -4.48 16.52
N GLU A 136 -21.13 -5.60 17.21
CA GLU A 136 -22.06 -6.73 17.41
C GLU A 136 -23.04 -6.46 18.57
N LYS A 137 -22.74 -5.53 19.48
CA LYS A 137 -23.61 -5.12 20.61
C LYS A 137 -23.73 -3.60 20.77
N PRO A 138 -24.43 -2.90 19.84
CA PRO A 138 -24.62 -1.46 19.95
C PRO A 138 -25.50 -1.03 21.15
N GLU A 139 -26.37 -1.90 21.68
CA GLU A 139 -27.40 -1.52 22.67
C GLU A 139 -26.94 -1.39 24.13
N GLN A 140 -25.68 -1.69 24.49
CA GLN A 140 -25.25 -1.65 25.90
C GLN A 140 -24.33 -0.48 26.28
N SER A 141 -23.78 0.29 25.34
CA SER A 141 -22.96 1.46 25.70
C SER A 141 -23.76 2.73 26.01
N GLU A 142 -25.01 2.84 25.53
CA GLU A 142 -25.84 4.02 25.81
C GLU A 142 -26.47 4.04 27.21
N LYS A 143 -26.41 2.95 27.98
CA LYS A 143 -26.99 2.89 29.34
C LYS A 143 -26.03 3.20 30.49
N GLN A 144 -24.76 3.53 30.22
CA GLN A 144 -23.80 3.90 31.27
C GLN A 144 -23.46 5.40 31.33
N ILE A 145 -24.13 6.23 30.54
CA ILE A 145 -24.05 7.69 30.67
C ILE A 145 -25.46 8.22 30.97
N LYS A 146 -25.97 7.93 32.16
CA LYS A 146 -27.01 8.70 32.83
C LYS A 146 -26.74 8.74 34.33
#